data_AF-A0A9E1SEB9-F1
#
_entry.id   AF-A0A9E1SEB9-F1
#
_cell.length_a   1.000
_cell.length_b   1.000
_cell.length_c   1.000
_cell.angle_alpha   90.00
_cell.angle_beta   90.00
_cell.angle_gamma   90.00
#
_symmetry.space_group_name_H-M   'P 1'
#
loop_
_entity.id
_entity.type
_entity.pdbx_description
1 polymer ?
#
loop_
_entity_poly.entity_id
_entity_poly.type
_entity_poly.pdbx_seq_one_letter_code
_entity_poly.pdbx_strand_id
1 'polypeptide(L)' 'MSKFQNLIDAYGVSHKNETNKLIHWVCVPAIFFSIVGLVSVIPFPWKAEIIDNISLNWSFFALGLVLLYYLSLSISIS' A
#
# COMPACT_ATOMS: atom_id res chain seq x y z
N MET A 1 -11.61 30.74 12.63
CA MET A 1 -10.89 29.50 12.24
C MET A 1 -10.30 29.69 10.86
N SER A 2 -9.08 29.18 10.61
CA SER A 2 -8.48 29.27 9.28
C SER A 2 -9.22 28.34 8.32
N LYS A 3 -9.29 28.72 7.03
CA LYS A 3 -9.90 27.89 5.98
C LYS A 3 -9.26 26.49 5.90
N PHE A 4 -7.97 26.41 6.19
CA PHE A 4 -7.22 25.16 6.27
C PHE A 4 -7.72 24.25 7.40
N GLN A 5 -7.93 24.79 8.60
CA GLN A 5 -8.44 24.00 9.73
C GLN A 5 -9.82 23.42 9.41
N ASN A 6 -10.71 24.19 8.78
CA ASN A 6 -12.02 23.71 8.37
C ASN A 6 -11.95 22.56 7.35
N LEU A 7 -10.96 22.57 6.45
CA LEU A 7 -10.75 21.48 5.49
C LEU A 7 -10.24 20.21 6.18
N ILE A 8 -9.34 20.34 7.16
CA ILE A 8 -8.87 19.20 7.97
C ILE A 8 -10.02 18.63 8.80
N ASP A 9 -10.84 19.49 9.41
CA ASP A 9 -11.96 19.04 10.22
C ASP A 9 -12.99 18.29 9.37
N ALA A 10 -13.35 18.82 8.19
CA ALA A 10 -14.26 18.16 7.24
C ALA A 10 -13.72 16.81 6.72
N TYR A 11 -12.41 16.72 6.45
CA TYR A 11 -11.74 15.46 6.11
C TYR A 11 -11.83 14.44 7.26
N GLY A 12 -11.62 14.92 8.49
CA GLY A 12 -11.70 14.12 9.72
C GLY A 12 -13.11 13.57 10.00
N VAL A 13 -14.18 14.29 9.65
CA VAL A 13 -15.57 13.79 9.80
C VAL A 13 -15.79 12.50 9.01
N SER A 14 -15.26 12.41 7.80
CA SER A 14 -15.36 11.20 6.97
C SER A 14 -14.62 9.99 7.57
N HIS A 15 -13.62 10.26 8.44
CA HIS A 15 -12.86 9.26 9.20
C HIS A 15 -13.42 9.01 10.61
N LYS A 16 -14.57 9.59 10.96
CA LYS A 16 -15.31 9.25 12.19
C LYS A 16 -16.51 8.33 11.92
N ASN A 17 -17.07 8.37 10.71
CA ASN A 17 -18.18 7.52 10.31
C ASN A 17 -17.75 6.03 10.28
N GLU A 18 -18.45 5.18 11.03
CA GLU A 18 -18.13 3.75 11.19
C GLU A 18 -18.30 2.96 9.88
N THR A 19 -19.32 3.28 9.09
CA THR A 19 -19.56 2.66 7.78
C THR A 19 -18.41 2.94 6.81
N ASN A 20 -17.94 4.19 6.75
CA ASN A 20 -16.82 4.56 5.89
C ASN A 20 -15.53 3.84 6.30
N LYS A 21 -15.28 3.69 7.60
CA LYS A 21 -14.13 2.91 8.09
C LYS A 21 -14.23 1.45 7.70
N LEU A 22 -15.42 0.85 7.80
CA LEU A 22 -15.63 -0.55 7.42
C LEU A 22 -15.36 -0.75 5.93
N ILE A 23 -15.89 0.14 5.08
CA ILE A 23 -15.62 0.12 3.64
C ILE A 23 -14.11 0.26 3.39
N HIS A 24 -13.45 1.22 4.02
CA HIS A 24 -12.01 1.46 3.87
C HIS A 24 -11.19 0.23 4.28
N TRP A 25 -11.56 -0.43 5.38
CA TRP A 25 -10.87 -1.61 5.89
C TRP A 25 -10.91 -2.80 4.92
N VAL A 26 -11.93 -2.90 4.06
CA VAL A 26 -12.00 -3.92 3.00
C VAL A 26 -11.39 -3.42 1.68
N CYS A 27 -11.76 -2.22 1.25
CA CYS A 27 -11.36 -1.67 -0.04
C CYS A 27 -9.86 -1.39 -0.12
N VAL A 28 -9.23 -0.88 0.93
CA VAL A 28 -7.79 -0.55 0.87
C VAL A 28 -6.93 -1.79 0.72
N PRO A 29 -7.10 -2.87 1.51
CA PRO A 29 -6.38 -4.12 1.26
C PRO A 29 -6.65 -4.71 -0.12
N ALA A 30 -7.90 -4.67 -0.60
CA ALA A 30 -8.26 -5.19 -1.92
C ALA A 30 -7.60 -4.40 -3.06
N ILE A 31 -7.57 -3.06 -2.96
CA ILE A 31 -6.89 -2.19 -3.93
C ILE A 31 -5.38 -2.46 -3.92
N PHE A 32 -4.77 -2.55 -2.73
CA PHE A 32 -3.34 -2.85 -2.62
C PHE A 32 -2.99 -4.21 -3.23
N PHE A 33 -3.77 -5.25 -2.93
CA PHE A 33 -3.61 -6.58 -3.54
C PHE A 33 -3.75 -6.52 -5.06
N SER A 34 -4.74 -5.79 -5.57
CA SER A 34 -4.96 -5.62 -7.01
C SER A 34 -3.77 -4.94 -7.68
N ILE A 35 -3.20 -3.89 -7.07
CA ILE A 35 -2.02 -3.20 -7.60
C ILE A 35 -0.81 -4.14 -7.64
N VAL A 36 -0.55 -4.89 -6.55
CA VAL A 36 0.55 -5.86 -6.51
C VAL A 36 0.39 -6.93 -7.59
N GLY A 37 -0.83 -7.45 -7.78
CA GLY A 37 -1.14 -8.41 -8.84
C GLY A 37 -0.98 -7.83 -10.25
N LEU A 38 -1.39 -6.58 -10.48
CA LEU A 38 -1.19 -5.91 -11.77
C LEU A 38 0.30 -5.72 -12.07
N VAL A 39 1.09 -5.33 -11.07
CA VAL A 39 2.54 -5.18 -11.21
C VAL A 39 3.24 -6.52 -11.46
N SER A 40 2.74 -7.62 -10.89
CA SER A 40 3.36 -8.94 -11.06
C SER A 40 3.25 -9.50 -12.48
N VAL A 41 2.24 -9.06 -13.25
CA VAL A 41 2.00 -9.50 -14.65
C VAL A 41 2.79 -8.69 -15.66
N ILE A 42 3.42 -7.58 -15.26
CA ILE A 42 4.28 -6.79 -16.15
C ILE A 42 5.45 -7.68 -16.66
N PRO A 43 5.71 -7.73 -17.97
CA PRO A 43 6.79 -8.54 -18.53
C PRO A 43 8.12 -8.27 -17.83
N PHE A 44 8.72 -9.33 -17.30
CA PHE A 44 9.98 -9.26 -16.58
C PHE A 44 11.12 -9.80 -17.46
N PRO A 45 12.23 -9.07 -17.63
CA PRO A 45 13.25 -9.38 -18.63
C PRO A 45 14.10 -10.62 -18.28
N TRP A 46 14.10 -11.05 -17.02
CA TRP A 46 14.91 -12.18 -16.55
C TRP A 46 14.03 -13.36 -16.11
N LYS A 47 14.49 -14.59 -16.35
CA LYS A 47 13.89 -15.78 -15.74
C LYS A 47 14.72 -16.14 -14.52
N ALA A 48 14.28 -15.68 -13.36
CA ALA A 48 14.82 -16.07 -12.07
C ALA A 48 13.68 -16.67 -11.24
N GLU A 49 13.93 -17.76 -10.54
CA GLU A 49 12.99 -18.39 -9.62
C GLU A 49 13.45 -18.13 -8.19
N ILE A 50 12.52 -17.76 -7.32
CA ILE A 50 12.80 -17.49 -5.89
C ILE A 50 12.61 -18.78 -5.09
N ILE A 51 11.54 -19.51 -5.40
CA ILE A 51 11.15 -20.80 -4.85
C ILE A 51 10.66 -21.62 -6.04
N ASP A 52 10.74 -22.95 -5.97
CA ASP A 52 10.20 -23.84 -7.01
C ASP A 52 8.78 -23.39 -7.43
N ASN A 53 8.59 -23.11 -8.72
CA ASN A 53 7.36 -22.59 -9.34
C ASN A 53 6.97 -21.13 -8.99
N ILE A 54 7.82 -20.36 -8.31
CA ILE A 54 7.61 -18.93 -8.05
C ILE A 54 8.71 -18.11 -8.74
N SER A 55 8.36 -17.56 -9.91
CA SER A 55 9.24 -16.66 -10.65
C SER A 55 9.33 -15.27 -10.02
N LEU A 56 10.54 -14.73 -10.01
CA LEU A 56 10.82 -13.33 -9.68
C LEU A 56 10.18 -12.41 -10.72
N ASN A 57 9.56 -11.33 -10.25
CA ASN A 57 8.85 -10.35 -11.07
C ASN A 57 9.00 -8.94 -10.45
N TRP A 58 8.44 -7.93 -11.12
CA TRP A 58 8.53 -6.52 -10.66
C TRP A 58 7.90 -6.27 -9.29
N SER A 59 6.90 -7.05 -8.88
CA SER A 59 6.24 -6.86 -7.59
C SER A 59 7.17 -7.14 -6.41
N PHE A 60 8.11 -8.08 -6.54
CA PHE A 60 9.12 -8.35 -5.50
C PHE A 60 10.04 -7.15 -5.26
N PHE A 61 10.47 -6.47 -6.31
CA PHE A 61 11.28 -5.24 -6.17
C PHE A 61 10.48 -4.12 -5.52
N ALA A 62 9.23 -3.91 -5.98
CA ALA A 62 8.36 -2.88 -5.42
C ALA A 62 8.08 -3.13 -3.93
N LEU A 63 7.72 -4.36 -3.56
CA LEU A 63 7.50 -4.75 -2.17
C LEU A 63 8.77 -4.66 -1.33
N GLY A 64 9.94 -4.98 -1.90
CA GLY A 64 11.24 -4.78 -1.26
C GLY A 64 11.49 -3.30 -0.91
N LEU A 65 11.23 -2.38 -1.84
CA LEU A 65 11.36 -0.94 -1.59
C LEU A 65 10.37 -0.44 -0.53
N VAL A 66 9.11 -0.91 -0.59
CA VAL A 66 8.09 -0.60 0.41
C VAL A 66 8.54 -1.09 1.79
N LEU A 67 9.04 -2.31 1.89
CA LEU A 67 9.55 -2.88 3.13
C LEU A 67 10.71 -2.05 3.69
N LEU A 68 11.70 -1.70 2.87
CA LEU A 68 12.82 -0.84 3.29
C LEU A 68 12.34 0.52 3.81
N TYR A 69 11.37 1.13 3.14
CA TYR A 69 10.77 2.38 3.59
C TYR A 69 10.10 2.22 4.97
N TYR A 70 9.27 1.20 5.17
CA TYR A 70 8.60 0.96 6.45
C TYR A 70 9.60 0.60 7.57
N LEU A 71 10.66 -0.15 7.26
CA LEU A 71 11.75 -0.41 8.21
C LEU A 71 12.46 0.89 8.62
N SER A 72 12.73 1.79 7.66
CA SER A 72 13.34 3.09 7.96
C SER A 72 12.45 3.95 8.87
N LEU A 73 11.14 3.89 8.66
CA LEU A 73 10.17 4.59 9.49
C LEU A 73 10.11 3.99 10.90
N SER A 74 10.19 2.66 11.02
CA SER A 74 10.21 1.96 12.31
C SER A 74 11.43 2.30 13.16
N ILE A 75 12.58 2.57 12.54
CA ILE A 75 13.79 3.01 13.26
C ILE A 75 13.65 4.46 13.73
N SER A 76 13.03 5.32 12.90
CA SER A 76 12.85 6.75 13.22
C SER A 76 11.78 7.03 14.30
N ILE A 77 10.96 6.04 14.66
CA ILE A 77 9.91 6.17 15.70
C ILE A 77 10.42 5.67 17.07
N SER A 78 11.69 5.20 17.18
CA SER A 78 12.36 4.87 18.44
C SER A 78 13.16 6.03 19.02
#